data_AF-A0A5J9SV32-F1
#
_entry.id   AF-A0A5J9SV32-F1
#
_cell.length_a   1.000
_cell.length_b   1.000
_cell.length_c   1.000
_cell.angle_alpha   90.00
_cell.angle_beta   90.00
_cell.angle_gamma   90.00
#
_symmetry.space_group_name_H-M   'P 1'
#
loop_
_entity.id
_entity.type
_entity.pdbx_description
1 polymer ?
#
loop_
_entity_poly.entity_id
_entity_poly.type
_entity_poly.pdbx_seq_one_letter_code
_entity_poly.pdbx_strand_id
1 'polypeptide(L)'
;MEFPNDPPHNKETLPLGDAFIAPMCLCGTPCRLVKSLVLGDDYGKRLWMCKNYQYDPSQRLYSSDRRSRSPPPLCEFIEYVDTEQTPEDIAHVYRVAQRERRHWLDMEAEERREEERRKMRQEDEERRRKYEAERKQREEAERRRKQEEDRLAYEAREAERERMRKRARRARAAGPDAFRKGKYPRCTQ
;
A
#
# COMPACT_ATOMS: atom_id res chain seq x y z
N MET A 1 6.86 -17.92 5.41
CA MET A 1 5.50 -18.49 5.27
C MET A 1 5.41 -19.66 6.21
N GLU A 2 4.81 -19.45 7.38
CA GLU A 2 4.44 -20.56 8.24
C GLU A 2 3.18 -21.18 7.63
N PHE A 3 3.27 -22.43 7.21
CA PHE A 3 2.07 -23.20 6.90
C PHE A 3 1.22 -23.22 8.17
N PRO A 4 -0.08 -22.88 8.12
CA PRO A 4 -0.94 -22.98 9.28
C PRO A 4 -1.02 -24.45 9.69
N ASN A 5 -0.15 -24.83 10.60
CA ASN A 5 -0.04 -26.14 11.22
C ASN A 5 -1.00 -26.19 12.42
N ASP A 6 -2.22 -25.70 12.25
CA ASP A 6 -3.23 -25.76 13.29
C ASP A 6 -3.94 -27.13 13.22
N PRO A 7 -3.72 -28.03 14.21
CA PRO A 7 -4.56 -29.21 14.36
C PRO A 7 -5.99 -28.76 14.73
N PRO A 8 -7.04 -29.36 14.12
CA PRO A 8 -7.13 -30.81 13.94
C PRO A 8 -7.21 -31.30 12.48
N HIS A 9 -7.02 -30.46 11.46
CA HIS A 9 -7.37 -30.81 10.07
C HIS A 9 -6.29 -31.53 9.26
N ASN A 10 -5.08 -31.69 9.80
CA ASN A 10 -3.95 -32.29 9.08
C ASN A 10 -3.74 -33.79 9.37
N LYS A 11 -4.68 -34.43 10.06
CA LYS A 11 -4.62 -35.87 10.40
C LYS A 11 -6.01 -36.49 10.26
N GLU A 12 -6.10 -37.58 9.55
CA GLU A 12 -7.34 -38.35 9.39
C GLU A 12 -7.29 -39.60 10.27
N THR A 13 -8.27 -39.80 11.15
CA THR A 13 -8.32 -41.03 11.96
C THR A 13 -8.82 -42.19 11.10
N LEU A 14 -8.02 -43.26 11.03
CA LEU A 14 -8.37 -44.45 10.28
C LEU A 14 -9.05 -45.48 11.20
N PRO A 15 -10.03 -46.25 10.70
CA PRO A 15 -10.57 -47.38 11.45
C PRO A 15 -9.48 -48.43 11.67
N LEU A 16 -9.39 -48.97 12.89
CA LEU A 16 -8.59 -50.16 13.15
C LEU A 16 -9.30 -51.36 12.52
N GLY A 17 -8.73 -51.91 11.45
CA GLY A 17 -9.15 -53.21 10.93
C GLY A 17 -8.64 -54.36 11.81
N ASP A 18 -9.25 -55.54 11.68
CA ASP A 18 -8.96 -56.73 12.50
C ASP A 18 -7.49 -57.21 12.44
N ALA A 19 -6.72 -56.76 11.45
CA ALA A 19 -5.32 -57.13 11.25
C ALA A 19 -4.31 -56.27 12.03
N PHE A 20 -4.73 -55.18 12.67
CA PHE A 20 -3.81 -54.27 13.37
C PHE A 20 -3.98 -54.33 14.89
N ILE A 21 -2.90 -54.67 15.60
CA ILE A 21 -2.83 -54.59 17.06
C ILE A 21 -2.28 -53.20 17.42
N ALA A 22 -3.10 -52.38 18.08
CA ALA A 22 -2.68 -51.06 18.53
C ALA A 22 -1.58 -51.17 19.61
N PRO A 23 -0.44 -50.45 19.47
CA PRO A 23 0.53 -50.35 20.55
C PRO A 23 -0.06 -49.57 21.72
N MET A 24 0.43 -49.87 22.92
CA MET A 24 0.07 -49.14 24.13
C MET A 24 0.87 -47.84 24.23
N CYS A 25 0.20 -46.70 24.47
CA CYS A 25 0.88 -45.43 24.75
C CYS A 25 1.65 -45.50 26.06
N LEU A 26 2.52 -44.51 26.29
CA LEU A 26 3.15 -44.24 27.59
C LEU A 26 2.11 -44.01 28.71
N CYS A 27 0.89 -43.60 28.38
CA CYS A 27 -0.20 -43.44 29.34
C CYS A 27 -1.01 -44.74 29.61
N GLY A 28 -0.62 -45.87 29.00
CA GLY A 28 -1.29 -47.16 29.21
C GLY A 28 -2.64 -47.30 28.50
N THR A 29 -2.94 -46.48 27.50
CA THR A 29 -4.13 -46.64 26.64
C THR A 29 -3.73 -47.02 25.21
N PRO A 30 -4.54 -47.82 24.49
CA PRO A 30 -4.25 -48.18 23.10
C PRO A 30 -4.28 -46.95 22.20
N CYS A 31 -3.28 -46.86 21.33
CA CYS A 31 -3.14 -45.78 20.37
C CYS A 31 -4.25 -45.82 19.30
N ARG A 32 -4.53 -44.65 18.70
CA ARG A 32 -5.35 -44.57 17.49
C ARG A 32 -4.44 -44.59 16.26
N LEU A 33 -4.94 -45.14 15.16
CA LEU A 33 -4.28 -45.07 13.86
C LEU A 33 -4.71 -43.80 13.15
N VAL A 34 -3.76 -43.00 12.68
CA VAL A 34 -4.03 -41.78 11.91
C VAL A 34 -3.23 -41.77 10.61
N LYS A 35 -3.78 -41.15 9.56
CA LYS A 35 -3.08 -40.81 8.32
C LYS A 35 -2.71 -39.34 8.36
N SER A 36 -1.45 -39.01 8.09
CA SER A 36 -1.02 -37.62 7.98
C SER A 36 -1.51 -37.01 6.67
N LEU A 37 -2.11 -35.83 6.76
CA LEU A 37 -2.50 -34.96 5.65
C LEU A 37 -1.59 -33.73 5.57
N VAL A 38 -0.49 -33.71 6.34
CA VAL A 38 0.51 -32.65 6.28
C VAL A 38 1.20 -32.73 4.93
N LEU A 39 1.05 -31.70 4.10
CA LEU A 39 1.68 -31.63 2.79
C LEU A 39 3.21 -31.54 2.97
N GLY A 40 3.91 -32.63 2.66
CA GLY A 40 5.35 -32.78 2.86
C GLY A 40 5.75 -34.26 2.84
N ASP A 41 6.87 -34.59 3.47
CA ASP A 41 7.44 -35.95 3.48
C ASP A 41 6.66 -36.95 4.34
N ASP A 42 5.73 -36.46 5.16
CA ASP A 42 4.85 -37.30 5.98
C ASP A 42 3.45 -37.43 5.39
N TYR A 43 3.12 -36.73 4.31
CA TYR A 43 1.82 -36.84 3.66
C TYR A 43 1.52 -38.30 3.31
N GLY A 44 0.34 -38.75 3.70
CA GLY A 44 -0.13 -40.09 3.42
C GLY A 44 0.37 -41.18 4.36
N LYS A 45 1.43 -40.95 5.14
CA LYS A 45 1.96 -41.93 6.09
C LYS A 45 0.98 -42.16 7.23
N ARG A 46 0.91 -43.41 7.68
CA ARG A 46 0.14 -43.81 8.85
C ARG A 46 1.00 -43.79 10.10
N LEU A 47 0.41 -43.34 11.20
CA LEU A 47 1.05 -43.23 12.50
C LEU A 47 0.12 -43.77 13.59
N TRP A 48 0.70 -44.47 14.55
CA TRP A 48 0.08 -44.67 15.85
C TRP A 48 0.24 -43.39 16.66
N MET A 49 -0.86 -42.93 17.25
CA MET A 49 -0.88 -41.69 18.02
C MET A 49 -1.68 -41.87 19.29
N CYS A 50 -1.24 -41.25 20.38
CA CYS A 50 -2.04 -41.19 21.60
C CYS A 50 -3.41 -40.54 21.35
N LYS A 51 -4.45 -41.02 22.04
CA LYS A 51 -5.75 -40.33 22.11
C LYS A 51 -5.71 -39.04 22.94
N ASN A 52 -4.76 -38.95 23.87
CA ASN A 52 -4.45 -37.78 24.69
C ASN A 52 -3.11 -37.16 24.25
N TYR A 53 -2.94 -36.96 22.93
CA TYR A 53 -1.70 -36.41 22.38
C TYR A 53 -1.51 -34.96 22.82
N GLN A 54 -0.30 -34.59 23.25
CA GLN A 54 -0.03 -33.27 23.84
C GLN A 54 -0.40 -32.08 22.96
N TYR A 55 -0.25 -32.23 21.65
CA TYR A 55 -0.47 -31.17 20.68
C TYR A 55 -1.84 -31.27 19.99
N ASP A 56 -2.68 -32.23 20.39
CA ASP A 56 -4.07 -32.21 19.96
C ASP A 56 -4.79 -31.04 20.66
N PRO A 57 -5.61 -30.26 19.93
CA PRO A 57 -6.37 -29.18 20.53
C PRO A 57 -7.27 -29.76 21.62
N SER A 58 -7.22 -29.15 22.81
CA SER A 58 -7.97 -29.66 23.95
C SER A 58 -9.46 -29.68 23.61
N GLN A 59 -10.11 -30.85 23.70
CA GLN A 59 -11.58 -30.98 23.57
C GLN A 59 -12.34 -30.17 24.64
N ARG A 60 -11.63 -29.56 25.61
CA ARG A 60 -12.16 -28.80 26.74
C ARG A 60 -12.68 -27.40 26.38
N LEU A 61 -12.46 -26.89 25.17
CA LEU A 61 -12.91 -25.53 24.81
C LEU A 61 -14.44 -25.39 24.61
N TYR A 62 -15.22 -26.48 24.63
CA TYR A 62 -16.68 -26.45 24.39
C TYR A 62 -17.55 -27.08 25.49
N SER A 63 -16.99 -27.55 26.61
CA SER A 63 -17.79 -28.08 27.73
C SER A 63 -17.64 -27.19 28.95
N SER A 64 -18.62 -26.31 29.14
CA SER A 64 -18.76 -25.42 30.31
C SER A 64 -19.09 -26.16 31.61
N ASP A 65 -19.26 -27.49 31.56
CA ASP A 65 -19.73 -28.25 32.69
C ASP A 65 -18.81 -29.44 33.01
N ARG A 66 -18.42 -29.48 34.30
CA ARG A 66 -17.77 -30.57 35.06
C ARG A 66 -16.29 -30.41 35.39
N ARG A 67 -16.08 -30.04 36.66
CA ARG A 67 -15.02 -30.45 37.61
C ARG A 67 -13.61 -30.52 37.02
N SER A 68 -12.77 -29.64 37.54
CA SER A 68 -11.31 -29.59 37.45
C SER A 68 -10.65 -30.93 37.86
N ARG A 69 -10.83 -31.99 37.08
CA ARG A 69 -9.85 -33.08 37.04
C ARG A 69 -8.66 -32.51 36.29
N SER A 70 -7.49 -32.57 36.94
CA SER A 70 -6.21 -32.36 36.28
C SER A 70 -6.26 -33.05 34.91
N PRO A 71 -5.90 -32.36 33.81
CA PRO A 71 -5.81 -33.00 32.51
C PRO A 71 -5.02 -34.30 32.68
N PRO A 72 -5.49 -35.44 32.14
CA PRO A 72 -4.65 -36.62 32.10
C PRO A 72 -3.30 -36.21 31.50
N PRO A 73 -2.16 -36.72 32.02
CA PRO A 73 -0.85 -36.31 31.55
C PRO A 73 -0.82 -36.46 30.03
N LEU A 74 -0.50 -35.36 29.36
CA LEU A 74 -0.42 -35.29 27.92
C LEU A 74 0.65 -36.31 27.46
N CYS A 75 0.29 -37.26 26.60
CA CYS A 75 1.20 -38.31 26.09
C CYS A 75 1.78 -37.78 24.77
N GLU A 76 3.10 -37.82 24.57
CA GLU A 76 3.72 -37.43 23.30
C GLU A 76 3.98 -38.61 22.35
N PHE A 77 3.48 -39.80 22.71
CA PHE A 77 3.73 -41.01 21.93
C PHE A 77 3.17 -40.89 20.51
N ILE A 78 4.08 -41.03 19.55
CA ILE A 78 3.82 -41.25 18.14
C ILE A 78 4.78 -42.35 17.68
N GLU A 79 4.27 -43.25 16.87
CA GLU A 79 5.09 -44.25 16.16
C GLU A 79 4.64 -44.33 14.71
N TYR A 80 5.58 -44.25 13.78
CA TYR A 80 5.28 -44.37 12.35
C TYR A 80 5.04 -45.82 11.98
N VAL A 81 3.95 -46.07 11.27
CA VAL A 81 3.65 -47.39 10.70
C VAL A 81 4.35 -47.55 9.36
N ASP A 82 4.35 -46.49 8.56
CA ASP A 82 4.96 -46.47 7.24
C ASP A 82 6.30 -45.71 7.30
N THR A 83 7.37 -46.33 6.80
CA THR A 83 8.69 -45.69 6.71
C THR A 83 8.83 -44.84 5.44
N GLU A 84 8.10 -45.18 4.38
CA GLU A 84 8.16 -44.54 3.06
C GLU A 84 6.79 -44.04 2.63
N GLN A 85 6.75 -42.97 1.82
CA GLN A 85 5.52 -42.47 1.21
C GLN A 85 5.19 -43.28 -0.05
N THR A 86 3.91 -43.40 -0.36
CA THR A 86 3.47 -43.98 -1.63
C THR A 86 3.80 -43.04 -2.80
N PRO A 87 4.12 -43.56 -4.00
CA PRO A 87 4.31 -42.75 -5.19
C PRO A 87 3.12 -41.83 -5.51
N GLU A 88 1.90 -42.28 -5.21
CA GLU A 88 0.67 -41.52 -5.40
C GLU A 88 0.58 -40.31 -4.46
N ASP A 89 0.94 -40.49 -3.20
CA ASP A 89 0.98 -39.44 -2.18
C ASP A 89 2.07 -38.41 -2.50
N ILE A 90 3.27 -38.87 -2.90
CA ILE A 90 4.35 -38.00 -3.40
C ILE A 90 3.85 -37.16 -4.58
N ALA A 91 3.24 -37.78 -5.58
CA ALA A 91 2.70 -37.09 -6.75
C ALA A 91 1.57 -36.11 -6.39
N HIS A 92 0.77 -36.40 -5.36
CA HIS A 92 -0.23 -35.47 -4.84
C HIS A 92 0.43 -34.20 -4.27
N VAL A 93 1.40 -34.35 -3.37
CA VAL A 93 2.13 -33.22 -2.77
C VAL A 93 2.78 -32.35 -3.85
N TYR A 94 3.44 -32.97 -4.83
CA TYR A 94 4.04 -32.22 -5.95
C TYR A 94 3.02 -31.41 -6.74
N ARG A 95 1.84 -31.98 -7.04
CA ARG A 95 0.78 -31.25 -7.78
C ARG A 95 0.26 -30.05 -7.01
N VAL A 96 0.04 -30.20 -5.70
CA VAL A 96 -0.39 -29.09 -4.84
C VAL A 96 0.69 -28.02 -4.81
N ALA A 97 1.95 -28.41 -4.55
CA ALA A 97 3.07 -27.47 -4.53
C ALA A 97 3.26 -26.72 -5.86
N GLN A 98 3.07 -27.37 -7.01
CA GLN A 98 3.12 -26.70 -8.31
C GLN A 98 1.99 -25.68 -8.49
N ARG A 99 0.78 -26.00 -8.03
CA ARG A 99 -0.35 -25.07 -8.08
C ARG A 99 -0.08 -23.82 -7.24
N GLU A 100 0.36 -24.01 -6.00
CA GLU A 100 0.68 -22.90 -5.09
C GLU A 100 1.82 -22.02 -5.63
N ARG A 101 2.87 -22.63 -6.18
CA ARG A 101 3.95 -21.88 -6.85
C ARG A 101 3.45 -21.03 -7.99
N ARG A 102 2.61 -21.58 -8.86
CA ARG A 102 2.02 -20.83 -9.97
C ARG A 102 1.17 -19.67 -9.47
N HIS A 103 0.30 -19.93 -8.50
CA HIS A 103 -0.54 -18.91 -7.90
C HIS A 103 0.29 -17.77 -7.29
N TRP A 104 1.36 -18.11 -6.58
CA TRP A 104 2.26 -17.12 -6.01
C TRP A 104 2.96 -16.26 -7.07
N LEU A 105 3.45 -16.87 -8.16
CA LEU A 105 4.05 -16.13 -9.28
C LEU A 105 3.04 -15.20 -9.98
N ASP A 106 1.79 -15.64 -10.13
CA ASP A 106 0.72 -14.83 -10.70
C ASP A 106 0.41 -13.62 -9.80
N MET A 107 0.34 -13.83 -8.48
CA MET A 107 0.17 -12.75 -7.49
C MET A 107 1.33 -11.74 -7.51
N GLU A 108 2.59 -12.20 -7.51
CA GLU A 108 3.74 -11.30 -7.62
C GLU A 108 3.73 -10.48 -8.93
N ALA A 109 3.33 -11.11 -10.03
CA ALA A 109 3.22 -10.42 -11.31
C ALA A 109 2.12 -9.36 -11.29
N GLU A 110 1.00 -9.62 -10.62
CA GLU A 110 -0.07 -8.64 -10.42
C GLU A 110 0.37 -7.48 -9.53
N GLU A 111 1.02 -7.76 -8.41
CA GLU A 111 1.55 -6.75 -7.49
C GLU A 111 2.53 -5.80 -8.20
N ARG A 112 3.45 -6.35 -9.00
CA ARG A 112 4.38 -5.55 -9.82
C ARG A 112 3.65 -4.62 -10.80
N ARG A 113 2.62 -5.14 -11.49
CA ARG A 113 1.79 -4.31 -12.40
C ARG A 113 1.02 -3.24 -11.63
N GLU A 114 0.56 -3.53 -10.42
CA GLU A 114 -0.11 -2.54 -9.59
C GLU A 114 0.83 -1.44 -9.12
N GLU A 115 2.06 -1.78 -8.74
CA GLU A 115 3.10 -0.84 -8.38
C GLU A 115 3.44 0.09 -9.55
N GLU A 116 3.59 -0.45 -10.76
CA GLU A 116 3.79 0.33 -11.98
C GLU A 116 2.63 1.30 -12.23
N ARG A 117 1.37 0.83 -12.09
CA ARG A 117 0.19 1.70 -12.18
C ARG A 117 0.20 2.78 -11.12
N ARG A 118 0.67 2.49 -9.91
CA ARG A 118 0.76 3.46 -8.81
C ARG A 118 1.82 4.53 -9.11
N LYS A 119 3.00 4.13 -9.60
CA LYS A 119 4.06 5.05 -10.02
C LYS A 119 3.57 5.96 -11.15
N MET A 120 2.92 5.41 -12.17
CA MET A 120 2.36 6.20 -13.26
C MET A 120 1.34 7.25 -12.78
N ARG A 121 0.47 6.89 -11.83
CA ARG A 121 -0.48 7.85 -11.23
C ARG A 121 0.23 8.95 -10.44
N GLN A 122 1.28 8.60 -9.69
CA GLN A 122 2.07 9.57 -8.95
C GLN A 122 2.80 10.55 -9.88
N GLU A 123 3.42 10.05 -10.95
CA GLU A 123 4.09 10.87 -11.96
C GLU A 123 3.11 11.80 -12.69
N ASP A 124 1.91 11.33 -13.03
CA ASP A 124 0.88 12.19 -13.64
C ASP A 124 0.40 13.28 -12.68
N GLU A 125 0.20 12.94 -11.40
CA GLU A 125 -0.17 13.92 -10.38
C GLU A 125 0.94 14.95 -10.15
N GLU A 126 2.20 14.54 -10.09
CA GLU A 126 3.35 15.44 -9.96
C GLU A 126 3.45 16.36 -11.19
N ARG A 127 3.30 15.81 -12.40
CA ARG A 127 3.29 16.59 -13.63
C ARG A 127 2.15 17.62 -13.64
N ARG A 128 0.96 17.24 -13.18
CA ARG A 128 -0.18 18.16 -13.06
C ARG A 128 0.11 19.27 -12.05
N ARG A 129 0.65 18.94 -10.89
CA ARG A 129 1.05 19.93 -9.87
C ARG A 129 2.10 20.90 -10.40
N LYS A 130 3.11 20.41 -11.12
CA LYS A 130 4.15 21.24 -11.73
C LYS A 130 3.57 22.20 -12.78
N TYR A 131 2.71 21.69 -13.66
CA TYR A 131 2.03 22.50 -14.67
C TYR A 131 1.15 23.59 -14.03
N GLU A 132 0.35 23.25 -13.03
CA GLU A 132 -0.47 24.23 -12.30
C GLU A 132 0.36 25.27 -11.56
N ALA A 133 1.47 24.87 -10.94
CA ALA A 133 2.39 25.80 -10.28
C ALA A 133 3.03 26.77 -11.28
N GLU A 134 3.49 26.28 -12.43
CA GLU A 134 4.04 27.11 -13.50
C GLU A 134 2.99 28.09 -14.05
N ARG A 135 1.75 27.62 -14.27
CA ARG A 135 0.65 28.48 -14.71
C ARG A 135 0.39 29.61 -13.72
N LYS A 136 0.31 29.30 -12.42
CA LYS A 136 0.14 30.32 -11.37
C LYS A 136 1.29 31.31 -11.30
N GLN A 137 2.54 30.85 -11.44
CA GLN A 137 3.70 31.73 -11.48
C GLN A 137 3.66 32.68 -12.69
N ARG A 138 3.27 32.20 -13.86
CA ARG A 138 3.09 33.04 -15.06
C ARG A 138 2.00 34.09 -14.85
N GLU A 139 0.83 33.68 -14.35
CA GLU A 139 -0.28 34.59 -14.04
C GLU A 139 0.11 35.65 -12.99
N GLU A 140 0.83 35.26 -11.93
CA GLU A 140 1.30 36.21 -10.92
C GLU A 140 2.36 37.17 -11.48
N ALA A 141 3.29 36.67 -12.29
CA ALA A 141 4.30 37.51 -12.94
C ALA A 141 3.65 38.54 -13.88
N GLU A 142 2.63 38.14 -14.63
CA GLU A 142 1.86 39.06 -15.49
C GLU A 142 1.12 40.11 -14.66
N ARG A 143 0.46 39.72 -13.57
CA ARG A 143 -0.19 40.65 -12.64
C ARG A 143 0.80 41.67 -12.06
N ARG A 144 2.00 41.23 -11.65
CA ARG A 144 3.06 42.10 -11.14
C ARG A 144 3.54 43.08 -12.21
N ARG A 145 3.77 42.61 -13.44
CA ARG A 145 4.14 43.48 -14.58
C ARG A 145 3.09 44.55 -14.85
N LYS A 146 1.81 44.16 -14.86
CA LYS A 146 0.71 45.11 -15.06
C LYS A 146 0.62 46.15 -13.95
N GLN A 147 0.77 45.74 -12.69
CA GLN A 147 0.80 46.67 -11.55
C GLN A 147 1.95 47.67 -11.63
N GLU A 148 3.13 47.20 -12.06
CA GLU A 148 4.28 48.08 -12.26
C GLU A 148 4.07 49.06 -13.42
N GLU A 149 3.52 48.59 -14.54
CA GLU A 149 3.15 49.45 -15.67
C GLU A 149 2.11 50.51 -15.27
N ASP A 150 1.06 50.11 -14.55
CA ASP A 150 0.04 51.02 -14.03
C ASP A 150 0.64 52.07 -13.08
N ARG A 151 1.57 51.67 -12.21
CA ARG A 151 2.31 52.58 -11.31
C ARG A 151 3.15 53.57 -12.11
N LEU A 152 3.93 53.10 -13.07
CA LEU A 152 4.75 53.95 -13.93
C LEU A 152 3.90 54.92 -14.76
N ALA A 153 2.76 54.46 -15.29
CA ALA A 153 1.82 55.29 -16.03
C ALA A 153 1.21 56.39 -15.14
N TYR A 154 0.88 56.07 -13.88
CA TYR A 154 0.41 57.04 -12.90
C TYR A 154 1.47 58.10 -12.59
N GLU A 155 2.71 57.68 -12.32
CA GLU A 155 3.84 58.57 -12.05
C GLU A 155 4.13 59.48 -13.26
N ALA A 156 4.08 58.95 -14.49
CA ALA A 156 4.27 59.74 -15.70
C ALA A 156 3.19 60.82 -15.86
N ARG A 157 1.92 60.49 -15.57
CA ARG A 157 0.80 61.45 -15.59
C ARG A 157 0.99 62.54 -14.54
N GLU A 158 1.38 62.19 -13.32
CA GLU A 158 1.65 63.17 -12.26
C GLU A 158 2.85 64.09 -12.62
N ALA A 159 3.92 63.52 -13.17
CA ALA A 159 5.07 64.30 -13.65
C ALA A 159 4.68 65.25 -14.79
N GLU A 160 3.81 64.83 -15.70
CA GLU A 160 3.25 65.69 -16.74
C GLU A 160 2.43 66.84 -16.15
N ARG A 161 1.53 66.54 -15.20
CA ARG A 161 0.76 67.56 -14.46
C ARG A 161 1.69 68.55 -13.76
N GLU A 162 2.78 68.08 -13.13
CA GLU A 162 3.76 68.93 -12.48
C GLU A 162 4.50 69.83 -13.49
N ARG A 163 4.88 69.29 -14.66
CA ARG A 163 5.46 70.08 -15.76
C ARG A 163 4.50 71.16 -16.25
N MET A 164 3.20 70.86 -16.38
CA MET A 164 2.18 71.86 -16.70
C MET A 164 2.08 72.95 -15.62
N ARG A 165 2.07 72.57 -14.33
CA ARG A 165 2.08 73.53 -13.20
C ARG A 165 3.33 74.41 -13.21
N LYS A 166 4.52 73.85 -13.46
CA LYS A 166 5.78 74.60 -13.59
C LYS A 166 5.74 75.59 -14.76
N ARG A 167 5.23 75.18 -15.93
CA ARG A 167 5.01 76.08 -17.08
C ARG A 167 4.08 77.23 -16.74
N ALA A 168 2.95 76.96 -16.07
CA ALA A 168 2.01 77.99 -15.64
C ALA A 168 2.63 78.97 -14.62
N ARG A 169 3.43 78.49 -13.66
CA ARG A 169 4.17 79.35 -12.71
C ARG A 169 5.16 80.27 -13.43
N ARG A 170 5.92 79.74 -14.40
CA ARG A 170 6.85 80.54 -15.22
C ARG A 170 6.13 81.61 -16.03
N ALA A 171 5.01 81.26 -16.66
CA ALA A 171 4.20 82.21 -17.44
C ALA A 171 3.65 83.35 -16.55
N ARG A 172 3.17 83.03 -15.34
CA ARG A 172 2.72 84.05 -14.37
C ARG A 172 3.87 84.97 -13.92
N ALA A 173 5.06 84.42 -13.68
CA ALA A 173 6.24 85.17 -13.26
C ALA A 173 6.82 86.08 -14.36
N ALA A 174 6.67 85.72 -15.64
CA ALA A 174 7.15 86.51 -16.77
C ALA A 174 6.37 87.84 -16.97
N GLY A 175 5.24 88.02 -16.31
CA GLY A 175 4.42 89.23 -16.36
C GLY A 175 3.79 89.51 -17.74
N PRO A 176 2.86 90.48 -17.84
CA PRO A 176 2.19 90.81 -19.09
C PRO A 176 3.12 91.38 -20.17
N ASP A 177 4.32 91.85 -19.81
CA ASP A 177 5.30 92.40 -20.77
C ASP A 177 5.96 91.35 -21.68
N ALA A 178 5.96 90.07 -21.29
CA ALA A 178 6.47 88.99 -22.14
C ALA A 178 5.59 88.75 -23.39
N PHE A 179 4.28 89.04 -23.32
CA PHE A 179 3.35 88.94 -24.45
C PHE A 179 3.46 90.12 -25.45
N ARG A 180 4.13 91.21 -25.06
CA ARG A 180 4.23 92.44 -25.88
C ARG A 180 5.31 92.38 -26.97
N LYS A 181 6.18 91.36 -26.95
CA LYS A 181 7.30 91.20 -27.90
C LYS A 181 7.07 90.05 -28.88
N GLY A 182 5.97 90.08 -29.64
CA GLY A 182 5.72 89.17 -30.75
C GLY A 182 5.10 89.92 -31.92
N LYS A 183 5.91 90.27 -32.93
CA LYS A 183 5.43 90.76 -34.23
C LYS A 183 4.74 89.59 -34.96
N TYR A 184 3.44 89.71 -35.24
CA TYR A 184 2.83 88.95 -36.32
C TYR A 184 3.08 89.69 -37.64
N PRO A 185 3.66 89.05 -38.68
CA PRO A 185 3.70 89.65 -40.02
C PRO A 185 2.27 89.73 -40.53
N ARG A 186 1.76 90.93 -40.79
CA ARG A 186 0.48 91.10 -41.49
C ARG A 186 0.69 90.70 -42.95
N CYS A 187 -0.02 89.66 -43.40
CA CYS A 187 -0.19 89.40 -44.82
C CYS A 187 -1.00 90.55 -45.42
N THR A 188 -0.40 91.30 -46.34
CA THR A 188 -1.12 92.22 -47.22
C THR A 188 -1.33 91.53 -48.57
N GLN A 189 -2.56 91.67 -49.09
CA GLN A 189 -3.04 91.19 -50.38
C GLN A 189 -2.50 92.05 -51.53
#